data_AF-A0A212DFL8-F1
#
_entry.id   AF-A0A212DFL8-F1
#
_cell.length_a   1.000
_cell.length_b   1.000
_cell.length_c   1.000
_cell.angle_alpha   90.00
_cell.angle_beta   90.00
_cell.angle_gamma   90.00
#
_symmetry.space_group_name_H-M   'P 1'
#
loop_
_entity.id
_entity.type
_entity.pdbx_description
1 polymer ?
#
loop_
_entity_poly.entity_id
_entity_poly.type
_entity_poly.pdbx_seq_one_letter_code
_entity_poly.pdbx_strand_id
1 'polypeptide(L)'
;IYWFTVEFGLCKQGDSIKAYGAGLLSSFGELQYCLSGKPKLLPLELEKTAVQEYTITEFQPLYYVAESFNDAKEKVRNFAATIPRPFSVRYDPYTQRIEVLDNTQQLKILADSIS
;
A
#
# COMPACT_ATOMS: atom_id res chain seq x y z
N ILE A 1 1.32 -5.73 4.85
CA ILE A 1 1.12 -4.75 3.76
C ILE A 1 1.89 -3.45 3.99
N TYR A 2 1.61 -2.67 5.04
CA TYR A 2 2.27 -1.37 5.29
C TYR A 2 3.81 -1.46 5.26
N TRP A 3 4.39 -2.44 5.97
CA TRP A 3 5.84 -2.67 6.00
C TRP A 3 6.46 -2.80 4.61
N PHE A 4 5.91 -3.66 3.76
CA PHE A 4 6.42 -3.93 2.42
C PHE A 4 6.01 -2.91 1.35
N THR A 5 5.28 -1.86 1.73
CA THR A 5 4.84 -0.80 0.81
C THR A 5 5.36 0.54 1.29
N VAL A 6 4.84 1.07 2.39
CA VAL A 6 5.20 2.41 2.89
C VAL A 6 6.60 2.44 3.50
N GLU A 7 7.04 1.40 4.19
CA GLU A 7 8.38 1.37 4.82
C GLU A 7 9.47 0.89 3.84
N PHE A 8 9.23 -0.23 3.16
CA PHE A 8 10.24 -0.90 2.31
C PHE A 8 9.73 -1.20 0.89
N GLY A 9 8.83 -0.37 0.35
CA GLY A 9 8.31 -0.55 -1.00
C GLY A 9 9.23 -0.03 -2.12
N LEU A 10 9.20 -0.74 -3.24
CA LEU A 10 9.82 -0.35 -4.51
C LEU A 10 8.73 -0.12 -5.56
N CYS A 11 8.99 0.74 -6.54
CA CYS A 11 8.11 0.97 -7.68
C CYS A 11 8.88 0.92 -9.00
N LYS A 12 8.17 0.60 -10.08
CA LYS A 12 8.68 0.80 -11.44
C LYS A 12 8.47 2.25 -11.87
N GLN A 13 9.50 2.81 -12.51
CA GLN A 13 9.46 4.10 -13.16
C GLN A 13 10.17 3.97 -14.53
N GLY A 14 9.37 3.89 -15.59
CA GLY A 14 9.85 3.49 -16.91
C GLY A 14 10.48 2.10 -16.87
N ASP A 15 11.69 1.95 -17.40
CA ASP A 15 12.43 0.69 -17.40
C ASP A 15 13.24 0.45 -16.12
N SER A 16 13.13 1.34 -15.12
CA SER A 16 13.93 1.30 -13.90
C SER A 16 13.10 1.02 -12.65
N ILE A 17 13.71 0.36 -11.66
CA ILE A 17 13.13 0.17 -10.33
C ILE A 17 13.68 1.26 -9.41
N LYS A 18 12.79 1.87 -8.63
CA LYS A 18 13.10 2.94 -7.67
C LYS A 18 12.56 2.58 -6.29
N ALA A 19 13.28 3.01 -5.26
CA ALA A 19 12.79 2.94 -3.88
C ALA A 19 11.87 4.13 -3.59
N TYR A 20 10.76 3.86 -2.90
CA TYR A 20 9.89 4.91 -2.36
C TYR A 20 9.58 4.71 -0.87
N GLY A 21 9.87 3.54 -0.32
CA GLY A 21 9.66 3.26 1.10
C GLY A 21 10.45 4.17 2.02
N ALA A 22 9.84 4.65 3.10
CA ALA A 22 10.47 5.56 4.06
C ALA A 22 11.73 4.96 4.71
N GLY A 23 11.69 3.68 5.09
CA GLY A 23 12.84 2.94 5.64
C GLY A 23 14.00 2.84 4.65
N LEU A 24 13.70 2.63 3.37
CA LEU A 24 14.72 2.64 2.31
C LEU A 24 15.33 4.03 2.13
N LEU A 25 14.50 5.07 2.04
CA LEU A 25 14.96 6.43 1.77
C LEU A 25 15.73 7.05 2.94
N SER A 26 15.51 6.57 4.16
CA SER A 26 16.20 7.01 5.39
C SER A 26 17.45 6.21 5.73
N SER A 27 17.66 5.04 5.10
CA SER A 27 18.82 4.17 5.34
C SER A 27 19.66 4.03 4.07
N PHE A 28 20.83 4.67 4.07
CA PHE A 28 21.76 4.59 2.93
C PHE A 28 22.17 3.15 2.59
N GLY A 29 22.45 2.33 3.61
CA GLY A 29 22.85 0.93 3.42
C GLY A 29 21.73 0.08 2.82
N GLU A 30 20.50 0.24 3.33
CA GLU A 30 19.32 -0.48 2.84
C GLU A 30 18.98 -0.07 1.40
N LEU A 31 19.10 1.22 1.07
CA LEU A 31 18.85 1.75 -0.27
C LEU A 31 19.82 1.17 -1.32
N GLN A 32 21.10 1.07 -0.98
CA GLN A 32 22.07 0.43 -1.85
C GLN A 32 21.80 -1.07 -1.98
N TYR A 33 21.45 -1.72 -0.87
CA TYR A 33 21.16 -3.16 -0.85
C TYR A 33 19.93 -3.50 -1.70
N CYS A 34 18.82 -2.78 -1.58
CA CYS A 34 17.58 -3.07 -2.28
C CYS A 34 17.70 -2.96 -3.82
N LEU A 35 18.65 -2.15 -4.31
CA LEU A 35 18.93 -1.97 -5.75
C LEU A 35 20.15 -2.74 -6.25
N SER A 36 20.84 -3.48 -5.37
CA SER A 36 22.09 -4.19 -5.71
C SER A 36 21.88 -5.50 -6.50
N GLY A 37 20.63 -5.94 -6.68
CA GLY A 37 20.30 -7.23 -7.28
C GLY A 37 20.52 -8.45 -6.36
N LYS A 38 21.00 -8.24 -5.14
CA LYS A 38 21.12 -9.28 -4.10
C LYS A 38 19.76 -9.75 -3.55
N PRO A 39 18.81 -8.85 -3.19
CA PRO A 39 17.54 -9.28 -2.63
C PRO A 39 16.57 -9.75 -3.71
N LYS A 40 15.58 -10.54 -3.30
CA LYS A 40 14.53 -11.02 -4.19
C LYS A 40 13.50 -9.92 -4.43
N LEU A 41 13.30 -9.55 -5.69
CA LEU A 41 12.27 -8.58 -6.07
C LEU A 41 11.04 -9.34 -6.60
N LEU A 42 9.87 -9.07 -6.00
CA LEU A 42 8.61 -9.70 -6.38
C LEU A 42 7.58 -8.64 -6.79
N PRO A 43 6.65 -8.94 -7.70
CA PRO A 43 5.55 -8.04 -8.00
C PRO A 43 4.65 -7.88 -6.76
N LEU A 44 4.13 -6.66 -6.55
CA LEU A 44 3.22 -6.38 -5.44
C LEU A 44 1.90 -7.15 -5.59
N GLU A 45 1.70 -8.14 -4.71
CA GLU A 45 0.49 -8.97 -4.57
C GLU A 45 0.05 -8.92 -3.10
N LEU A 46 -1.15 -8.40 -2.80
CA LEU A 46 -1.49 -8.08 -1.40
C LEU A 46 -1.81 -9.29 -0.56
N GLU A 47 -2.35 -10.36 -1.15
CA GLU A 47 -2.62 -11.62 -0.49
C GLU A 47 -1.34 -12.23 0.06
N LYS A 48 -0.23 -12.17 -0.70
CA LYS A 48 1.09 -12.64 -0.28
C LYS A 48 1.77 -11.63 0.66
N THR A 49 1.71 -10.35 0.33
CA THR A 49 2.35 -9.27 1.10
C THR A 49 1.72 -9.09 2.49
N ALA A 50 0.46 -9.49 2.68
CA ALA A 50 -0.22 -9.43 3.96
C ALA A 50 0.28 -10.48 4.97
N VAL A 51 0.69 -11.65 4.49
CA VAL A 51 1.15 -12.79 5.33
C VAL A 51 2.66 -12.98 5.33
N GLN A 52 3.38 -12.19 4.53
CA GLN A 52 4.83 -12.25 4.45
C GLN A 52 5.48 -11.88 5.78
N GLU A 53 6.32 -12.78 6.31
CA GLU A 53 7.16 -12.52 7.48
C GLU A 53 8.30 -11.57 7.13
N TYR A 54 8.70 -10.75 8.11
CA TYR A 54 9.79 -9.79 8.01
C TYR A 54 10.59 -9.73 9.31
N THR A 55 11.84 -9.28 9.20
CA THR A 55 12.71 -8.98 10.36
C THR A 55 12.98 -7.48 10.42
N ILE A 56 13.21 -6.95 11.62
CA ILE A 56 13.50 -5.52 11.84
C ILE A 56 14.99 -5.24 12.03
N THR A 57 15.82 -6.27 12.19
CA THR A 57 17.24 -6.14 12.58
C THR A 57 18.21 -6.27 11.41
N GLU A 58 17.79 -6.91 10.33
CA GLU A 58 18.63 -7.22 9.17
C GLU A 58 18.03 -6.67 7.89
N PHE A 59 18.86 -6.60 6.84
CA PHE A 59 18.42 -6.20 5.51
C PHE A 59 17.29 -7.12 5.02
N GLN A 60 16.27 -6.53 4.39
CA GLN A 60 15.13 -7.34 3.95
C GLN A 60 15.54 -8.31 2.83
N PRO A 61 15.30 -9.63 2.98
CA PRO A 61 15.69 -10.61 1.96
C PRO A 61 14.84 -10.50 0.68
N LEU A 62 13.69 -9.84 0.77
CA LEU A 62 12.77 -9.63 -0.33
C LEU A 62 12.14 -8.24 -0.27
N TYR A 63 11.83 -7.70 -1.44
CA TYR A 63 11.09 -6.45 -1.60
C TYR A 63 9.99 -6.62 -2.64
N TYR A 64 8.89 -5.91 -2.44
CA TYR A 64 7.77 -5.90 -3.39
C TYR A 64 7.84 -4.66 -4.28
N VAL A 65 7.62 -4.88 -5.58
CA VAL A 65 7.66 -3.86 -6.62
C VAL A 65 6.25 -3.57 -7.10
N ALA A 66 5.79 -2.34 -6.86
CA ALA A 66 4.57 -1.81 -7.43
C ALA A 66 4.79 -1.41 -8.90
N GLU A 67 3.84 -1.75 -9.78
CA GLU A 67 3.88 -1.30 -11.18
C GLU A 67 3.67 0.22 -11.27
N SER A 68 2.75 0.75 -10.46
CA SER A 68 2.53 2.19 -10.27
C SER A 68 1.83 2.43 -8.94
N PHE A 69 1.83 3.68 -8.45
CA PHE A 69 1.04 4.04 -7.27
C PHE A 69 -0.46 3.89 -7.48
N ASN A 70 -0.95 4.08 -8.71
CA ASN A 70 -2.35 3.84 -9.05
C ASN A 70 -2.71 2.35 -8.95
N ASP A 71 -1.88 1.48 -9.53
CA ASP A 71 -2.05 0.01 -9.41
C ASP A 71 -2.00 -0.43 -7.94
N ALA A 72 -1.02 0.05 -7.18
CA ALA A 72 -0.91 -0.26 -5.75
C ALA A 72 -2.15 0.20 -4.97
N LYS A 73 -2.68 1.39 -5.25
CA LYS A 73 -3.89 1.92 -4.63
C LYS A 73 -5.11 1.06 -4.93
N GLU A 74 -5.31 0.66 -6.19
CA GLU A 74 -6.43 -0.21 -6.57
C GLU A 74 -6.31 -1.60 -5.93
N LYS A 75 -5.11 -2.19 -5.90
CA LYS A 75 -4.86 -3.44 -5.19
C LYS A 75 -5.20 -3.34 -3.70
N VAL A 76 -4.79 -2.26 -3.02
CA VAL A 76 -5.13 -2.00 -1.61
C VAL A 76 -6.63 -1.86 -1.42
N ARG A 77 -7.32 -1.17 -2.32
CA ARG A 77 -8.79 -1.05 -2.25
C ARG A 77 -9.48 -2.40 -2.39
N ASN A 78 -9.05 -3.21 -3.37
CA ASN A 78 -9.62 -4.54 -3.60
C ASN A 78 -9.38 -5.47 -2.41
N PHE A 79 -8.15 -5.48 -1.87
CA PHE A 79 -7.83 -6.24 -0.66
C PHE A 79 -8.63 -5.75 0.56
N ALA A 80 -8.77 -4.43 0.73
CA ALA A 80 -9.59 -3.89 1.81
C ALA A 80 -11.07 -4.29 1.69
N ALA A 81 -11.57 -4.58 0.49
CA ALA A 81 -12.94 -5.06 0.28
C ALA A 81 -13.13 -6.53 0.69
N THR A 82 -12.07 -7.33 0.75
CA THR A 82 -12.15 -8.73 1.22
C THR A 82 -12.14 -8.85 2.75
N ILE A 83 -11.83 -7.76 3.46
CA ILE A 83 -11.84 -7.73 4.92
C ILE A 83 -13.30 -7.74 5.40
N PRO A 84 -13.73 -8.74 6.21
CA PRO A 84 -15.09 -8.81 6.69
C PRO A 84 -15.38 -7.62 7.63
N ARG A 85 -16.32 -6.76 7.22
CA ARG A 85 -16.82 -5.63 8.01
C ARG A 85 -18.29 -5.38 7.70
N PRO A 86 -19.13 -5.06 8.71
CA PRO A 86 -20.57 -4.83 8.50
C PRO A 86 -20.90 -3.44 7.95
N PHE A 87 -19.90 -2.57 7.76
CA PHE A 87 -20.07 -1.20 7.29
C PHE A 87 -18.90 -0.80 6.39
N SER A 88 -19.08 0.26 5.60
CA SER A 88 -17.97 0.93 4.91
C SER A 88 -17.68 2.28 5.57
N VAL A 89 -16.51 2.86 5.27
CA VAL A 89 -16.11 4.15 5.80
C VAL A 89 -15.69 5.10 4.69
N ARG A 90 -16.01 6.38 4.86
CA ARG A 90 -15.54 7.48 4.02
C ARG A 90 -14.84 8.51 4.91
N TYR A 91 -13.76 9.09 4.40
CA TYR A 91 -13.15 10.26 5.01
C TYR A 91 -13.78 11.54 4.42
N ASP A 92 -14.29 12.41 5.30
CA ASP A 92 -14.71 13.76 4.93
C ASP A 92 -13.54 14.73 5.17
N PRO A 93 -12.94 15.31 4.11
CA PRO A 93 -11.81 16.24 4.23
C PRO A 93 -12.20 17.59 4.83
N TYR A 94 -13.48 17.99 4.80
CA TYR A 94 -13.93 19.29 5.31
C TYR A 94 -14.04 19.29 6.82
N THR A 95 -14.60 18.22 7.41
CA THR A 95 -14.72 18.08 8.86
C THR A 95 -13.59 17.27 9.50
N GLN A 96 -12.73 16.65 8.68
CA GLN A 96 -11.67 15.73 9.10
C GLN A 96 -12.21 14.53 9.90
N ARG A 97 -13.40 14.03 9.54
CA ARG A 97 -14.09 12.94 10.24
C ARG A 97 -14.23 11.70 9.37
N ILE A 98 -14.45 10.57 10.03
CA ILE A 98 -14.83 9.31 9.39
C ILE A 98 -16.35 9.19 9.43
N GLU A 99 -16.94 9.09 8.26
CA GLU A 99 -18.36 8.78 8.07
C GLU A 99 -18.52 7.27 7.90
N VAL A 100 -19.34 6.66 8.75
CA VAL A 100 -19.72 5.25 8.60
C VAL A 100 -20.89 5.19 7.63
N LEU A 101 -20.73 4.37 6.58
CA LEU A 101 -21.74 4.07 5.58
C LEU A 101 -22.32 2.69 5.90
N ASP A 102 -23.45 2.68 6.60
CA ASP A 102 -24.15 1.45 7.03
C ASP A 102 -25.60 1.36 6.53
N ASN A 103 -26.13 2.42 5.91
CA ASN A 103 -27.51 2.47 5.43
C ASN A 103 -27.68 3.13 4.04
N THR A 104 -28.79 2.82 3.39
CA THR A 104 -29.15 3.30 2.03
C THR A 104 -29.38 4.82 1.96
N GLN A 105 -29.66 5.47 3.07
CA GLN A 105 -29.88 6.92 3.14
C GLN A 105 -28.55 7.67 3.03
N GLN A 106 -27.51 7.19 3.71
CA GLN A 106 -26.15 7.72 3.61
C GLN A 106 -25.54 7.48 2.22
N LEU A 107 -25.85 6.36 1.57
CA LEU A 107 -25.45 6.09 0.18
C LEU A 107 -26.07 7.09 -0.81
N LYS A 108 -27.31 7.54 -0.59
CA LYS A 108 -27.94 8.59 -1.41
C LYS A 108 -27.29 9.95 -1.19
N ILE A 109 -27.09 10.35 0.07
CA ILE A 109 -26.40 11.61 0.40
C ILE A 109 -25.00 11.64 -0.23
N LEU A 110 -24.31 10.49 -0.23
CA LEU A 110 -23.03 10.32 -0.92
C LEU A 110 -23.15 10.55 -2.43
N ALA A 111 -24.09 9.90 -3.12
CA ALA A 111 -24.28 10.04 -4.56
C ALA A 111 -24.59 11.50 -4.97
N ASP A 112 -25.40 12.19 -4.17
CA ASP A 112 -25.75 13.60 -4.38
C ASP A 112 -24.53 14.53 -4.13
N SER A 113 -23.60 14.16 -3.23
CA SER A 113 -22.40 14.94 -2.93
C SER A 113 -21.26 14.81 -3.96
N ILE A 114 -21.35 13.85 -4.90
CA ILE A 114 -20.32 13.58 -5.93
C ILE A 114 -20.82 14.00 -7.33
N SER A 115 -22.09 14.39 -7.46
CA SER A 115 -22.69 14.96 -8.68
C SER A 115 -22.44 16.46 -8.79
#